data_AF-A0A5P8PF75-F1
#
_entry.id   AF-A0A5P8PF75-F1
#
_cell.length_a   1.000
_cell.length_b   1.000
_cell.length_c   1.000
_cell.angle_alpha   90.00
_cell.angle_beta   90.00
_cell.angle_gamma   90.00
#
_symmetry.space_group_name_H-M   'P 1'
#
loop_
_entity.id
_entity.type
_entity.pdbx_description
1 polymer ?
#
loop_
_entity_poly.entity_id
_entity_poly.type
_entity_poly.pdbx_seq_one_letter_code
_entity_poly.pdbx_strand_id
1 'polypeptide(L)'
;TKDISSNKWGVTQNIQFDFIKDPKYNKDALIIKTQGFIKSKTRYQRNRQFPDVAQMLWPFQYNIALKVDDQNASIINYLPKNKTDSIDVKETLGYAIGGTFKPDPSLNINASVNYMKSISYNQSSYVSEVENQNSKNVAWGVKANEFNIDGNKISAYDKYLFFGGNSIRKTPRDFFVPDNQLPPLVLSGFNPSFLTTISHDKDTSETSEIEISLGRNLDVTSVWRHI
;
A
#
# COMPACT_ATOMS: atom_id res chain seq x y z
N THR A 1 14.85 -11.08 -8.14
CA THR A 1 13.70 -10.88 -7.24
C THR A 1 14.04 -11.40 -5.85
N LYS A 2 13.32 -10.97 -4.81
CA LYS A 2 13.40 -11.50 -3.44
C LYS A 2 11.99 -11.67 -2.87
N ASP A 3 11.77 -12.80 -2.19
CA ASP A 3 10.49 -13.17 -1.60
C ASP A 3 10.68 -13.51 -0.13
N ILE A 4 10.00 -12.78 0.75
CA ILE A 4 10.10 -12.96 2.21
C ILE A 4 8.72 -12.84 2.83
N SER A 5 8.35 -13.79 3.68
CA SER A 5 7.08 -13.79 4.41
C SER A 5 7.31 -13.75 5.91
N SER A 6 6.44 -13.03 6.62
CA SER A 6 6.36 -13.04 8.08
C SER A 6 4.98 -13.49 8.54
N ASN A 7 4.92 -14.65 9.19
CA ASN A 7 3.68 -15.15 9.80
C ASN A 7 3.20 -14.23 10.93
N LYS A 8 4.13 -13.75 11.76
CA LYS A 8 3.84 -12.80 12.86
C LYS A 8 3.14 -11.56 12.34
N TRP A 9 3.65 -10.96 11.26
CA TRP A 9 3.09 -9.73 10.70
C TRP A 9 1.97 -9.97 9.69
N GLY A 10 1.81 -11.20 9.17
CA GLY A 10 0.86 -11.53 8.12
C GLY A 10 1.17 -10.76 6.83
N VAL A 11 2.45 -10.71 6.47
CA VAL A 11 2.97 -9.94 5.34
C VAL A 11 3.84 -10.83 4.48
N THR A 12 3.71 -10.72 3.17
CA THR A 12 4.64 -11.24 2.18
C THR A 12 5.15 -10.08 1.35
N GLN A 13 6.47 -9.97 1.22
CA GLN A 13 7.15 -9.06 0.32
C GLN A 13 7.59 -9.85 -0.91
N ASN A 14 7.17 -9.43 -2.10
CA ASN A 14 7.65 -9.89 -3.40
C ASN A 14 8.31 -8.70 -4.08
N ILE A 15 9.63 -8.63 -4.05
CA ILE A 15 10.38 -7.44 -4.48
C ILE A 15 11.15 -7.76 -5.76
N GLN A 16 10.99 -6.91 -6.77
CA GLN A 16 11.77 -6.96 -8.00
C GLN A 16 12.81 -5.85 -7.98
N PHE A 17 14.03 -6.19 -8.38
CA PHE A 17 15.19 -5.32 -8.40
C PHE A 17 15.74 -5.34 -9.82
N ASP A 18 15.55 -4.24 -10.54
CA ASP A 18 15.92 -4.12 -11.95
C ASP A 18 17.04 -3.09 -12.08
N PHE A 19 18.27 -3.58 -12.26
CA PHE A 19 19.45 -2.75 -12.48
C PHE A 19 19.46 -2.22 -13.92
N ILE A 20 19.56 -0.91 -14.08
CA ILE A 20 19.67 -0.25 -15.38
C ILE A 20 21.15 -0.04 -15.69
N LYS A 21 21.69 -0.89 -16.55
CA LYS A 21 23.06 -0.78 -17.06
C LYS A 21 23.07 0.07 -18.31
N ASP A 22 23.33 1.36 -18.14
CA ASP A 22 23.42 2.31 -19.26
C ASP A 22 24.79 3.00 -19.27
N PRO A 23 25.66 2.70 -20.25
CA PRO A 23 26.96 3.36 -20.40
C PRO A 23 26.86 4.88 -20.63
N LYS A 24 25.71 5.37 -21.13
CA LYS A 24 25.46 6.79 -21.37
C LYS A 24 24.88 7.50 -20.14
N TYR A 25 24.57 6.78 -19.07
CA TYR A 25 24.17 7.35 -17.80
C TYR A 25 25.36 7.37 -16.84
N ASN A 26 25.61 8.51 -16.21
CA ASN A 26 26.78 8.71 -15.36
C ASN A 26 26.62 8.18 -13.93
N LYS A 27 25.45 7.61 -13.59
CA LYS A 27 25.16 6.98 -12.30
C LYS A 27 24.71 5.54 -12.51
N ASP A 28 24.75 4.75 -11.46
CA ASP A 28 24.04 3.48 -11.42
C ASP A 28 22.57 3.74 -11.08
N ALA A 29 21.66 2.95 -11.63
CA ALA A 29 20.24 3.06 -11.36
C ALA A 29 19.62 1.70 -11.04
N LEU A 30 18.79 1.69 -10.02
CA LEU A 30 18.04 0.53 -9.56
C LEU A 30 16.55 0.89 -9.48
N ILE A 31 15.73 0.20 -10.26
CA ILE A 31 14.27 0.27 -10.16
C ILE A 31 13.81 -0.86 -9.24
N ILE A 32 13.09 -0.50 -8.19
CA ILE A 32 12.56 -1.41 -7.18
C ILE A 32 11.05 -1.46 -7.31
N LYS A 33 10.51 -2.62 -7.63
CA LYS A 33 9.06 -2.88 -7.60
C LYS A 33 8.70 -3.62 -6.32
N THR A 34 7.98 -2.93 -5.45
CA THR A 34 7.51 -3.45 -4.17
C THR A 34 6.13 -4.04 -4.35
N GLN A 35 6.04 -5.37 -4.35
CA GLN A 35 4.78 -6.11 -4.40
C GLN A 35 4.63 -7.05 -3.20
N GLY A 36 3.51 -7.76 -3.15
CA GLY A 36 3.28 -8.83 -2.22
C GLY A 36 1.85 -8.86 -1.69
N PHE A 37 1.71 -9.11 -0.39
CA PHE A 37 0.42 -9.16 0.28
C PHE A 37 0.52 -8.77 1.75
N ILE A 38 -0.37 -7.90 2.19
CA ILE A 38 -0.54 -7.48 3.59
C ILE A 38 -1.92 -7.95 4.03
N LYS A 39 -2.01 -9.01 4.85
CA LYS A 39 -3.29 -9.51 5.40
C LYS A 39 -4.03 -8.37 6.11
N SER A 40 -5.36 -8.29 6.03
CA SER A 40 -6.12 -7.27 6.77
C SER A 40 -5.98 -7.41 8.28
N LYS A 41 -5.87 -8.66 8.74
CA LYS A 41 -5.96 -9.04 10.16
C LYS A 41 -7.25 -8.56 10.83
N THR A 42 -8.30 -8.41 10.01
CA THR A 42 -9.64 -8.10 10.51
C THR A 42 -10.08 -9.21 11.44
N ARG A 43 -10.57 -8.84 12.63
CA ARG A 43 -11.05 -9.80 13.62
C ARG A 43 -12.19 -9.23 14.45
N TYR A 44 -13.03 -10.14 14.91
CA TYR A 44 -14.19 -9.82 15.74
C TYR A 44 -13.97 -10.41 17.12
N GLN A 45 -14.17 -9.61 18.16
CA GLN A 45 -13.93 -10.02 19.54
C GLN A 45 -14.91 -9.33 20.49
N ARG A 46 -15.08 -9.86 21.70
CA ARG A 46 -15.68 -9.08 22.79
C ARG A 46 -14.63 -8.14 23.37
N ASN A 47 -15.07 -6.96 23.81
CA ASN A 47 -14.22 -6.11 24.61
C ASN A 47 -13.89 -6.84 25.93
N ARG A 48 -12.63 -6.75 26.36
CA ARG A 48 -12.14 -7.45 27.56
C ARG A 48 -12.72 -6.89 28.87
N GLN A 49 -12.94 -5.58 28.93
CA GLN A 49 -13.47 -4.89 30.10
C GLN A 49 -15.00 -4.87 30.10
N PHE A 50 -15.61 -4.82 28.90
CA PHE A 50 -17.06 -4.76 28.72
C PHE A 50 -17.54 -5.91 27.83
N PRO A 51 -17.81 -7.12 28.38
CA PRO A 51 -18.15 -8.31 27.59
C PRO A 51 -19.40 -8.17 26.70
N ASP A 52 -20.29 -7.22 27.00
CA ASP A 52 -21.45 -6.89 26.16
C ASP A 52 -21.13 -5.96 24.98
N VAL A 53 -19.87 -5.55 24.82
CA VAL A 53 -19.42 -4.76 23.68
C VAL A 53 -18.75 -5.67 22.65
N ALA A 54 -19.31 -5.70 21.45
CA ALA A 54 -18.68 -6.32 20.28
C ALA A 54 -17.66 -5.35 19.67
N GLN A 55 -16.51 -5.87 19.23
CA GLN A 55 -15.47 -5.08 18.58
C GLN A 55 -15.09 -5.70 17.25
N MET A 56 -14.93 -4.86 16.24
CA MET A 56 -14.30 -5.17 14.96
C MET A 56 -12.98 -4.41 14.90
N LEU A 57 -11.88 -5.16 14.81
CA LEU A 57 -10.57 -4.59 14.52
C LEU A 57 -10.36 -4.73 13.02
N TRP A 58 -9.96 -3.65 12.36
CA TRP A 58 -9.88 -3.60 10.90
C TRP A 58 -8.79 -2.62 10.43
N PRO A 59 -8.22 -2.79 9.23
CA PRO A 59 -7.12 -1.96 8.75
C PRO A 59 -7.61 -0.61 8.26
N PHE A 60 -7.46 0.43 9.07
CA PHE A 60 -7.75 1.80 8.64
C PHE A 60 -6.75 2.28 7.59
N GLN A 61 -5.50 1.85 7.67
CA GLN A 61 -4.45 2.24 6.74
C GLN A 61 -3.48 1.08 6.49
N TYR A 62 -3.05 0.92 5.24
CA TYR A 62 -1.89 0.11 4.87
C TYR A 62 -0.67 1.01 4.65
N ASN A 63 0.49 0.55 5.13
CA ASN A 63 1.73 1.31 5.10
C ASN A 63 2.74 0.61 4.18
N ILE A 64 3.34 1.39 3.28
CA ILE A 64 4.40 0.95 2.37
C ILE A 64 5.49 2.00 2.43
N ALA A 65 6.72 1.61 2.74
CA ALA A 65 7.83 2.54 2.79
C ALA A 65 9.12 1.90 2.28
N LEU A 66 9.96 2.74 1.68
CA LEU A 66 11.33 2.40 1.30
C LEU A 66 12.27 3.46 1.87
N LYS A 67 13.34 3.00 2.52
CA LYS A 67 14.43 3.84 3.01
C LYS A 67 15.75 3.35 2.45
N VAL A 68 16.62 4.29 2.09
CA VAL A 68 17.99 4.04 1.62
C VAL A 68 18.94 4.60 2.68
N ASP A 69 19.79 3.73 3.22
CA ASP A 69 20.81 4.11 4.21
C ASP A 69 22.20 4.08 3.57
N ASP A 70 22.42 5.02 2.64
CA ASP A 70 23.69 5.23 1.97
C ASP A 70 23.77 6.70 1.54
N GLN A 71 24.89 7.36 1.80
CA GLN A 71 25.11 8.75 1.42
C GLN A 71 25.19 8.92 -0.11
N ASN A 72 25.74 7.95 -0.82
CA ASN A 72 25.99 7.96 -2.26
C ASN A 72 24.76 7.53 -3.09
N ALA A 73 23.72 7.00 -2.44
CA ALA A 73 22.49 6.57 -3.09
C ALA A 73 21.33 7.54 -2.80
N SER A 74 20.53 7.87 -3.80
CA SER A 74 19.37 8.77 -3.64
C SER A 74 18.16 8.25 -4.39
N ILE A 75 16.98 8.37 -3.78
CA ILE A 75 15.69 8.18 -4.43
C ILE A 75 15.48 9.34 -5.41
N ILE A 76 15.34 9.01 -6.69
CA ILE A 76 15.17 9.98 -7.79
C ILE A 76 13.77 9.93 -8.41
N ASN A 77 13.03 8.84 -8.19
CA ASN A 77 11.66 8.71 -8.68
C ASN A 77 10.87 7.69 -7.85
N TYR A 78 9.55 7.77 -7.89
CA TYR A 78 8.66 6.85 -7.20
C TYR A 78 7.24 6.91 -7.79
N LEU A 79 6.47 5.82 -7.68
CA LEU A 79 5.06 5.75 -8.07
C LEU A 79 4.21 4.98 -7.02
N PRO A 80 2.97 5.41 -6.77
CA PRO A 80 2.33 6.62 -7.31
C PRO A 80 2.91 7.91 -6.70
N LYS A 81 2.91 9.02 -7.47
CA LYS A 81 3.43 10.31 -7.00
C LYS A 81 2.40 11.16 -6.29
N ASN A 82 1.20 11.19 -6.85
CA ASN A 82 0.13 12.04 -6.40
C ASN A 82 -0.88 11.23 -5.59
N LYS A 83 -1.65 11.94 -4.77
CA LYS A 83 -2.83 11.36 -4.14
C LYS A 83 -3.80 10.85 -5.21
N THR A 84 -4.31 9.63 -5.02
CA THR A 84 -5.30 9.04 -5.93
C THR A 84 -6.34 8.22 -5.17
N ASP A 85 -7.60 8.47 -5.49
CA ASP A 85 -8.79 7.77 -4.99
C ASP A 85 -9.39 6.82 -6.04
N SER A 86 -8.70 6.63 -7.17
CA SER A 86 -9.11 5.68 -8.21
C SER A 86 -9.11 4.27 -7.65
N ILE A 87 -10.20 3.52 -7.87
CA ILE A 87 -10.34 2.15 -7.39
C ILE A 87 -9.22 1.26 -7.92
N ASP A 88 -8.92 1.38 -9.22
CA ASP A 88 -7.80 0.71 -9.86
C ASP A 88 -6.69 1.71 -10.15
N VAL A 89 -5.58 1.59 -9.41
CA VAL A 89 -4.40 2.43 -9.61
C VAL A 89 -3.48 1.74 -10.60
N LYS A 90 -3.18 2.41 -11.71
CA LYS A 90 -2.26 1.93 -12.74
C LYS A 90 -1.40 3.08 -13.25
N GLU A 91 -0.10 2.97 -13.05
CA GLU A 91 0.87 3.97 -13.52
C GLU A 91 2.09 3.25 -14.10
N THR A 92 2.78 3.90 -15.06
CA THR A 92 3.96 3.34 -15.71
C THR A 92 5.14 4.30 -15.58
N LEU A 93 6.30 3.75 -15.21
CA LEU A 93 7.58 4.42 -15.26
C LEU A 93 8.29 4.01 -16.56
N GLY A 94 8.59 4.99 -17.41
CA GLY A 94 9.45 4.82 -18.57
C GLY A 94 10.88 5.27 -18.30
N TYR A 95 11.85 4.58 -18.90
CA TYR A 95 13.27 4.92 -18.93
C TYR A 95 13.76 5.04 -20.38
N ALA A 96 14.46 6.13 -20.70
CA ALA A 96 15.17 6.31 -21.96
C ALA A 96 16.68 6.39 -21.72
N ILE A 97 17.45 5.85 -22.68
CA ILE A 97 18.92 5.86 -22.65
C ILE A 97 19.46 7.27 -22.39
N GLY A 98 20.46 7.37 -21.52
CA GLY A 98 21.03 8.63 -21.04
C GLY A 98 20.41 9.15 -19.73
N GLY A 99 19.67 8.32 -18.99
CA GLY A 99 19.23 8.66 -17.63
C GLY A 99 17.87 9.35 -17.51
N THR A 100 17.02 9.32 -18.53
CA THR A 100 15.74 10.04 -18.50
C THR A 100 14.61 9.13 -17.99
N PHE A 101 14.06 9.47 -16.82
CA PHE A 101 12.90 8.79 -16.24
C PHE A 101 11.63 9.62 -16.43
N LYS A 102 10.56 9.01 -16.95
CA LYS A 102 9.27 9.68 -17.17
C LYS A 102 8.14 8.89 -16.51
N PRO A 103 7.45 9.46 -15.50
CA PRO A 103 6.20 8.90 -15.01
C PRO A 103 5.09 9.23 -16.01
N ASP A 104 4.32 8.24 -16.47
CA ASP A 104 3.18 8.44 -17.35
C ASP A 104 1.95 7.64 -16.83
N PRO A 105 0.86 8.32 -16.41
CA PRO A 105 -0.39 7.68 -16.03
C PRO A 105 -1.23 7.19 -17.24
N SER A 106 -0.93 7.62 -18.47
CA SER A 106 -1.74 7.33 -19.65
C SER A 106 -0.88 7.26 -20.91
N LEU A 107 -0.43 6.05 -21.25
CA LEU A 107 0.33 5.67 -22.46
C LEU A 107 0.06 6.59 -23.67
N ASN A 108 0.83 7.67 -23.77
CA ASN A 108 0.98 8.45 -25.00
C ASN A 108 2.47 8.71 -25.21
N ILE A 109 3.23 7.60 -25.17
CA ILE A 109 4.68 7.59 -25.22
C ILE A 109 5.11 7.72 -26.68
N ASN A 110 5.03 8.94 -27.21
CA ASN A 110 5.64 9.34 -28.48
C ASN A 110 7.17 9.57 -28.36
N ALA A 111 7.78 9.19 -27.23
CA ALA A 111 9.21 9.29 -26.97
C ALA A 111 9.85 7.90 -27.03
N SER A 112 11.08 7.80 -27.55
CA SER A 112 11.87 6.57 -27.55
C SER A 112 12.15 6.10 -26.12
N VAL A 113 11.29 5.23 -25.58
CA VAL A 113 11.45 4.60 -24.26
C VAL A 113 12.09 3.22 -24.46
N ASN A 114 13.19 2.98 -23.75
CA ASN A 114 13.97 1.75 -23.86
C ASN A 114 13.55 0.69 -22.84
N TYR A 115 13.01 1.11 -21.69
CA TYR A 115 12.55 0.22 -20.64
C TYR A 115 11.33 0.79 -19.94
N MET A 116 10.39 -0.08 -19.53
CA MET A 116 9.19 0.32 -18.80
C MET A 116 8.91 -0.61 -17.64
N LYS A 117 8.37 -0.06 -16.55
CA LYS A 117 7.84 -0.82 -15.42
C LYS A 117 6.54 -0.20 -14.94
N SER A 118 5.50 -1.02 -14.81
CA SER A 118 4.18 -0.56 -14.37
C SER A 118 3.82 -1.09 -12.98
N ILE A 119 3.06 -0.27 -12.25
CA ILE A 119 2.31 -0.67 -11.05
C ILE A 119 0.84 -0.90 -11.42
N SER A 120 0.20 -1.77 -10.65
CA SER A 120 -1.24 -2.03 -10.74
C SER A 120 -1.72 -2.61 -9.42
N TYR A 121 -2.69 -1.97 -8.78
CA TYR A 121 -3.37 -2.50 -7.59
C TYR A 121 -4.79 -1.94 -7.45
N ASN A 122 -5.64 -2.71 -6.78
CA ASN A 122 -6.98 -2.27 -6.41
C ASN A 122 -6.97 -1.72 -4.97
N GLN A 123 -7.69 -0.63 -4.76
CA GLN A 123 -7.84 0.03 -3.45
C GLN A 123 -9.30 0.43 -3.18
N SER A 124 -10.26 -0.40 -3.56
CA SER A 124 -11.70 -0.14 -3.33
C SER A 124 -11.96 0.35 -1.89
N SER A 125 -12.61 1.51 -1.76
CA SER A 125 -12.90 2.22 -0.49
C SER A 125 -11.71 2.86 0.23
N TYR A 126 -10.53 2.87 -0.38
CA TYR A 126 -9.30 3.47 0.15
C TYR A 126 -8.71 4.48 -0.83
N VAL A 127 -7.79 5.31 -0.34
CA VAL A 127 -7.09 6.35 -1.08
C VAL A 127 -5.60 6.22 -0.81
N SER A 128 -4.80 6.28 -1.87
CA SER A 128 -3.34 6.27 -1.79
C SER A 128 -2.80 7.68 -1.74
N GLU A 129 -1.89 7.97 -0.83
CA GLU A 129 -1.16 9.23 -0.75
C GLU A 129 0.28 9.02 -0.29
N VAL A 130 1.17 9.92 -0.71
CA VAL A 130 2.56 9.97 -0.22
C VAL A 130 2.55 10.72 1.11
N GLU A 131 2.89 10.03 2.19
CA GLU A 131 2.90 10.61 3.55
C GLU A 131 4.22 11.32 3.86
N ASN A 132 5.32 10.81 3.32
CA ASN A 132 6.65 11.39 3.49
C ASN A 132 7.51 11.06 2.26
N GLN A 133 8.34 12.01 1.83
CA GLN A 133 9.31 11.78 0.77
C GLN A 133 10.51 12.74 0.88
N ASN A 134 11.70 12.20 0.63
CA ASN A 134 12.92 12.96 0.33
C ASN A 134 13.90 12.06 -0.45
N SER A 135 15.16 12.50 -0.59
CA SER A 135 16.18 11.74 -1.31
C SER A 135 16.57 10.40 -0.67
N LYS A 136 16.16 10.09 0.56
CA LYS A 136 16.53 8.88 1.30
C LYS A 136 15.34 8.04 1.73
N ASN A 137 14.12 8.58 1.72
CA ASN A 137 12.93 7.80 2.05
C ASN A 137 11.73 8.22 1.21
N VAL A 138 10.83 7.26 1.01
CA VAL A 138 9.47 7.50 0.52
C VAL A 138 8.52 6.57 1.27
N ALA A 139 7.39 7.11 1.71
CA ALA A 139 6.36 6.38 2.43
C ALA A 139 4.97 6.71 1.87
N TRP A 140 4.18 5.68 1.67
CA TRP A 140 2.79 5.74 1.22
C TRP A 140 1.85 5.21 2.29
N GLY A 141 0.72 5.90 2.42
CA GLY A 141 -0.45 5.45 3.15
C GLY A 141 -1.57 5.14 2.17
N VAL A 142 -2.11 3.92 2.23
CA VAL A 142 -3.37 3.55 1.57
C VAL A 142 -4.44 3.54 2.65
N LYS A 143 -5.18 4.65 2.76
CA LYS A 143 -6.07 4.98 3.88
C LYS A 143 -7.52 4.75 3.52
N ALA A 144 -8.30 4.22 4.46
CA ALA A 144 -9.73 4.09 4.33
C ALA A 144 -10.35 5.46 4.08
N ASN A 145 -11.32 5.54 3.17
CA ASN A 145 -11.92 6.80 2.73
C ASN A 145 -13.45 6.80 2.79
N GLU A 146 -14.08 6.00 1.92
CA GLU A 146 -15.54 5.93 1.81
C GLU A 146 -15.96 4.50 1.44
N PHE A 147 -16.94 3.97 2.16
CA PHE A 147 -17.46 2.62 1.99
C PHE A 147 -18.88 2.67 1.43
N ASN A 148 -19.20 1.76 0.53
CA ASN A 148 -20.57 1.55 0.07
C ASN A 148 -21.19 0.41 0.89
N ILE A 149 -22.10 0.75 1.79
CA ILE A 149 -22.80 -0.19 2.66
C ILE A 149 -24.29 -0.10 2.35
N ASP A 150 -24.85 -1.18 1.77
CA ASP A 150 -26.25 -1.26 1.33
C ASP A 150 -26.69 -0.07 0.43
N GLY A 151 -25.81 0.35 -0.47
CA GLY A 151 -26.07 1.45 -1.40
C GLY A 151 -25.78 2.84 -0.83
N ASN A 152 -25.44 2.94 0.46
CA ASN A 152 -25.12 4.21 1.11
C ASN A 152 -23.62 4.41 1.20
N LYS A 153 -23.18 5.64 0.88
CA LYS A 153 -21.80 6.08 1.07
C LYS A 153 -21.58 6.49 2.52
N ILE A 154 -20.68 5.79 3.20
CA ILE A 154 -20.36 6.01 4.61
C ILE A 154 -18.87 6.33 4.72
N SER A 155 -18.54 7.42 5.40
CA SER A 155 -17.15 7.83 5.62
C SER A 155 -16.39 6.80 6.45
N ALA A 156 -15.10 6.64 6.18
CA ALA A 156 -14.19 5.85 7.01
C ALA A 156 -14.11 6.33 8.47
N TYR A 157 -14.48 7.60 8.72
CA TYR A 157 -14.46 8.22 10.05
C TYR A 157 -15.82 8.13 10.77
N ASP A 158 -16.83 7.50 10.16
CA ASP A 158 -18.11 7.30 10.83
C ASP A 158 -17.95 6.29 11.99
N LYS A 159 -18.36 6.70 13.19
CA LYS A 159 -18.25 5.89 14.42
C LYS A 159 -19.07 4.60 14.38
N TYR A 160 -20.07 4.51 13.50
CA TYR A 160 -20.90 3.32 13.28
C TYR A 160 -20.57 2.60 11.97
N LEU A 161 -19.46 2.94 11.31
CA LEU A 161 -19.02 2.23 10.13
C LEU A 161 -18.94 0.71 10.39
N PHE A 162 -19.51 -0.08 9.46
CA PHE A 162 -19.67 -1.54 9.54
C PHE A 162 -20.65 -2.06 10.58
N PHE A 163 -21.33 -1.22 11.36
CA PHE A 163 -22.48 -1.66 12.15
C PHE A 163 -23.66 -1.94 11.22
N GLY A 164 -24.42 -3.01 11.49
CA GLY A 164 -25.56 -3.42 10.65
C GLY A 164 -25.67 -4.92 10.41
N GLY A 165 -25.20 -5.73 11.36
CA GLY A 165 -25.26 -7.19 11.26
C GLY A 165 -26.63 -7.81 11.52
N ASN A 166 -26.65 -9.09 11.86
CA ASN A 166 -27.86 -9.87 12.07
C ASN A 166 -28.74 -9.30 13.20
N SER A 167 -30.06 -9.43 13.05
CA SER A 167 -31.03 -9.12 14.13
C SER A 167 -30.83 -10.04 15.35
N ILE A 168 -30.37 -11.27 15.13
CA ILE A 168 -30.01 -12.23 16.18
C ILE A 168 -28.50 -12.16 16.41
N ARG A 169 -28.09 -11.52 17.51
CA ARG A 169 -26.68 -11.25 17.83
C ARG A 169 -26.13 -12.19 18.90
N LYS A 170 -25.48 -13.29 18.51
CA LYS A 170 -24.91 -14.30 19.44
C LYS A 170 -23.40 -14.14 19.62
N THR A 171 -22.69 -13.94 18.52
CA THR A 171 -21.23 -13.78 18.48
C THR A 171 -20.86 -12.30 18.24
N PRO A 172 -19.60 -11.89 18.46
CA PRO A 172 -19.16 -10.56 18.09
C PRO A 172 -19.32 -10.24 16.59
N ARG A 173 -19.17 -11.25 15.72
CA ARG A 173 -19.30 -11.08 14.27
C ARG A 173 -20.72 -10.64 13.87
N ASP A 174 -21.74 -11.12 14.57
CA ASP A 174 -23.15 -10.85 14.25
C ASP A 174 -23.56 -9.38 14.40
N PHE A 175 -22.72 -8.55 15.02
CA PHE A 175 -22.96 -7.11 15.20
C PHE A 175 -22.60 -6.27 13.97
N PHE A 176 -21.79 -6.83 13.07
CA PHE A 176 -21.23 -6.10 11.94
C PHE A 176 -21.82 -6.60 10.62
N VAL A 177 -21.80 -5.74 9.61
CA VAL A 177 -22.31 -6.04 8.26
C VAL A 177 -21.71 -7.34 7.69
N PRO A 178 -22.45 -8.09 6.86
CA PRO A 178 -21.96 -9.33 6.26
C PRO A 178 -20.74 -9.10 5.32
N ASP A 179 -19.99 -10.16 5.05
CA ASP A 179 -18.71 -10.07 4.32
C ASP A 179 -18.86 -9.52 2.89
N ASN A 180 -20.01 -9.72 2.24
CA ASN A 180 -20.31 -9.18 0.92
C ASN A 180 -20.47 -7.65 0.89
N GLN A 181 -20.57 -7.00 2.04
CA GLN A 181 -20.57 -5.53 2.18
C GLN A 181 -19.19 -4.98 2.59
N LEU A 182 -18.21 -5.85 2.84
CA LEU A 182 -16.85 -5.44 3.19
C LEU A 182 -15.97 -5.43 1.94
N PRO A 183 -15.21 -4.35 1.66
CA PRO A 183 -14.31 -4.35 0.52
C PRO A 183 -13.14 -5.31 0.75
N PRO A 184 -12.45 -5.76 -0.33
CA PRO A 184 -11.35 -6.72 -0.23
C PRO A 184 -10.24 -6.32 0.76
N LEU A 185 -9.96 -5.01 0.87
CA LEU A 185 -8.95 -4.47 1.77
C LEU A 185 -9.32 -4.62 3.26
N VAL A 186 -10.61 -4.72 3.61
CA VAL A 186 -11.05 -5.03 4.98
C VAL A 186 -11.17 -6.55 5.16
N LEU A 187 -11.78 -7.24 4.19
CA LEU A 187 -12.08 -8.66 4.32
C LEU A 187 -10.82 -9.54 4.27
N SER A 188 -9.94 -9.30 3.30
CA SER A 188 -8.80 -10.16 2.99
C SER A 188 -7.46 -9.49 3.30
N GLY A 189 -7.20 -8.35 2.67
CA GLY A 189 -5.89 -7.71 2.72
C GLY A 189 -5.63 -6.82 1.51
N PHE A 190 -4.42 -6.28 1.46
CA PHE A 190 -3.96 -5.41 0.39
C PHE A 190 -2.83 -6.07 -0.40
N ASN A 191 -2.89 -5.96 -1.73
CA ASN A 191 -1.83 -6.38 -2.65
C ASN A 191 -1.07 -5.15 -3.14
N PRO A 192 0.02 -4.73 -2.46
CA PRO A 192 0.77 -3.57 -2.86
C PRO A 192 1.41 -3.76 -4.25
N SER A 193 1.56 -2.65 -4.97
CA SER A 193 2.32 -2.56 -6.21
C SER A 193 2.85 -1.13 -6.33
N PHE A 194 4.07 -0.91 -5.87
CA PHE A 194 4.71 0.41 -5.77
C PHE A 194 6.06 0.38 -6.49
N LEU A 195 6.51 1.54 -6.99
CA LEU A 195 7.82 1.68 -7.63
C LEU A 195 8.66 2.73 -6.94
N THR A 196 9.95 2.48 -6.86
CA THR A 196 10.96 3.46 -6.44
C THR A 196 12.20 3.30 -7.31
N THR A 197 12.79 4.41 -7.73
CA THR A 197 14.05 4.43 -8.47
C THR A 197 15.11 5.05 -7.58
N ILE A 198 16.20 4.32 -7.39
CA ILE A 198 17.39 4.78 -6.69
C ILE A 198 18.49 5.01 -7.72
N SER A 199 19.18 6.15 -7.61
CA SER A 199 20.46 6.37 -8.28
C SER A 199 21.59 6.23 -7.28
N HIS A 200 22.76 5.77 -7.73
CA HIS A 200 23.97 5.65 -6.91
C HIS A 200 25.18 6.20 -7.70
N ASP A 201 26.06 6.93 -7.01
CA ASP A 201 27.25 7.52 -7.62
C ASP A 201 28.30 6.43 -7.88
N LYS A 202 28.68 6.26 -9.16
CA LYS A 202 29.66 5.26 -9.57
C LYS A 202 30.98 5.44 -8.84
N ASP A 203 31.67 4.33 -8.60
CA ASP A 203 33.01 4.28 -8.00
C ASP A 203 33.11 4.85 -6.57
N THR A 204 31.99 4.99 -5.85
CA THR A 204 31.97 5.53 -4.46
C THR A 204 31.82 4.47 -3.38
N SER A 205 30.88 3.54 -3.51
CA SER A 205 30.67 2.40 -2.60
C SER A 205 30.19 1.17 -3.39
N GLU A 206 30.61 -0.02 -2.97
CA GLU A 206 30.23 -1.28 -3.65
C GLU A 206 28.82 -1.76 -3.27
N THR A 207 28.31 -1.35 -2.11
CA THR A 207 27.05 -1.83 -1.55
C THR A 207 26.28 -0.70 -0.86
N SER A 208 24.95 -0.77 -0.94
CA SER A 208 24.02 0.10 -0.20
C SER A 208 23.01 -0.75 0.57
N GLU A 209 22.54 -0.24 1.71
CA GLU A 209 21.45 -0.86 2.47
C GLU A 209 20.10 -0.20 2.14
N ILE A 210 19.10 -1.05 1.92
CA ILE A 210 17.73 -0.62 1.59
C ILE A 210 16.77 -1.35 2.52
N GLU A 211 15.96 -0.58 3.25
CA GLU A 211 14.90 -1.08 4.09
C GLU A 211 13.56 -0.93 3.37
N ILE A 212 12.77 -2.01 3.30
CA ILE A 212 11.41 -2.01 2.76
C ILE A 212 10.45 -2.43 3.86
N SER A 213 9.53 -1.53 4.20
CA SER A 213 8.55 -1.71 5.26
C SER A 213 7.15 -1.88 4.67
N LEU A 214 6.47 -2.97 5.05
CA LEU A 214 5.06 -3.22 4.72
C LEU A 214 4.28 -3.47 6.02
N GLY A 215 3.17 -2.77 6.20
CA GLY A 215 2.41 -2.83 7.46
C GLY A 215 1.00 -2.31 7.36
N ARG A 216 0.38 -2.12 8.53
CA ARG A 216 -0.99 -1.61 8.66
C ARG A 216 -1.19 -0.91 10.00
N ASN A 217 -2.07 0.09 10.02
CA ASN A 217 -2.63 0.68 11.23
C ASN A 217 -4.05 0.12 11.38
N LEU A 218 -4.36 -0.46 12.55
CA LEU A 218 -5.67 -1.01 12.83
C LEU A 218 -6.50 0.00 13.63
N ASP A 219 -7.77 0.13 13.28
CA ASP A 219 -8.76 0.83 14.09
C ASP A 219 -9.74 -0.17 14.72
N VAL A 220 -10.55 0.30 15.68
CA VAL A 220 -11.49 -0.52 16.45
C VAL A 220 -12.89 0.08 16.48
N THR A 221 -13.81 -0.50 15.71
CA THR A 221 -15.25 -0.17 15.83
C THR A 221 -15.84 -0.96 17.01
N SER A 222 -16.49 -0.27 17.95
CA SER A 222 -17.10 -0.88 19.14
C SER A 222 -18.60 -0.63 19.17
N VAL A 223 -19.39 -1.70 19.37
CA VAL A 223 -20.86 -1.67 19.36
C VAL A 223 -21.41 -2.32 20.62
N TRP A 224 -22.33 -1.63 21.30
CA TRP A 224 -22.99 -2.13 22.50
C TRP A 224 -24.12 -3.11 22.15
N ARG A 225 -24.27 -4.16 22.97
CA ARG A 225 -25.35 -5.14 22.82
C ARG A 225 -26.76 -4.57 22.88
N HIS A 226 -26.94 -3.46 23.61
CA HIS A 226 -28.24 -2.88 23.94
C HIS A 226 -28.75 -1.82 22.95
N ILE A 227 -28.15 -1.72 21.75
CA ILE A 227 -28.64 -0.85 20.66
C ILE A 227 -29.44 -1.66 19.65
#